data_AF-A0A9P3C471-F1
#
_entry.id   AF-A0A9P3C471-F1
#
_cell.length_a   1.000
_cell.length_b   1.000
_cell.length_c   1.000
_cell.angle_alpha   90.00
_cell.angle_beta   90.00
_cell.angle_gamma   90.00
#
_symmetry.space_group_name_H-M   'P 1'
#
loop_
_entity.id
_entity.type
_entity.pdbx_description
1 polymer ?
#
loop_
_entity_poly.entity_id
_entity_poly.type
_entity_poly.pdbx_seq_one_letter_code
_entity_poly.pdbx_strand_id
1 'polypeptide(L)'
;MNLFLRYTKDSLKKSSVDSQPLNHFKHFIPTEPSKTELEELITDVLKPQLGRKSEFKWLSPDDPCFLRAKAIWEKYQWPEQTFFNFRDLLCGCRNIPLIVLTNPKNDDLPFDDMVTETSTLSWLKNVLHSCGLTLEDVMIMDLFPMLSDNRLDALDESQRDDVVQEIFGLTVGILSDIKPSIIISCQCFARSPPARFRSFNHPVVDSLCSSMARATAQRVLTATIDNFETRVIQAFHPAKIDYEVGEKSAVLDRTLREIFKLVFSPCGEWKAKLEDFYTIISEVHAAALKLSAFISTHEQILVTVNASRGHIETRSGEWPKLKNTLAELLDGISRVASVKTGRLAITTTLQEERSQCY
;
A
#
# COMPACT_ATOMS: atom_id res chain seq x y z
N MET A 1 -60.14 -39.91 27.62
CA MET A 1 -58.72 -40.17 27.29
C MET A 1 -57.89 -39.18 28.10
N ASN A 2 -57.36 -39.56 29.28
CA ASN A 2 -56.04 -40.20 29.49
C ASN A 2 -54.91 -39.27 28.99
N LEU A 3 -53.89 -38.81 29.74
CA LEU A 3 -53.29 -39.11 31.06
C LEU A 3 -52.66 -37.79 31.62
N PHE A 4 -52.74 -37.43 32.90
CA PHE A 4 -51.93 -37.87 34.06
C PHE A 4 -50.43 -37.45 34.01
N LEU A 5 -50.05 -36.40 34.79
CA LEU A 5 -49.10 -36.38 35.96
C LEU A 5 -47.79 -35.64 35.60
N ARG A 6 -46.96 -35.00 36.45
CA ARG A 6 -46.72 -34.74 37.90
C ARG A 6 -45.45 -33.83 37.89
N TYR A 7 -45.04 -32.97 38.82
CA TYR A 7 -44.78 -33.16 40.25
C TYR A 7 -44.25 -31.84 40.89
N THR A 8 -44.67 -31.57 42.13
CA THR A 8 -43.94 -30.99 43.31
C THR A 8 -43.06 -29.74 43.10
N LYS A 9 -43.27 -28.56 43.71
CA LYS A 9 -43.57 -28.22 45.12
C LYS A 9 -42.70 -28.98 46.14
N ASP A 10 -41.46 -28.55 46.30
CA ASP A 10 -40.71 -28.56 47.56
C ASP A 10 -39.43 -27.75 47.42
N SER A 11 -39.28 -26.70 48.25
CA SER A 11 -38.02 -26.31 48.91
C SER A 11 -38.12 -24.89 49.49
N LEU A 12 -38.73 -24.80 50.66
CA LEU A 12 -38.38 -23.79 51.66
C LEU A 12 -37.18 -24.33 52.44
N LYS A 13 -35.97 -23.87 52.10
CA LYS A 13 -34.81 -23.98 52.98
C LYS A 13 -34.04 -22.65 53.00
N LYS A 14 -33.91 -22.13 54.21
CA LYS A 14 -33.05 -21.03 54.62
C LYS A 14 -31.61 -21.27 54.17
N SER A 15 -30.99 -20.26 53.57
CA SER A 15 -29.54 -20.07 53.60
C SER A 15 -29.26 -18.58 53.83
N SER A 16 -28.79 -18.27 55.04
CA SER A 16 -28.08 -17.05 55.37
C SER A 16 -26.77 -17.02 54.58
N VAL A 17 -26.61 -16.02 53.71
CA VAL A 17 -25.33 -15.73 53.06
C VAL A 17 -25.11 -14.22 53.15
N ASP A 18 -23.95 -13.85 53.68
CA ASP A 18 -23.43 -12.51 53.83
C ASP A 18 -23.72 -11.63 52.61
N SER A 19 -24.51 -10.58 52.83
CA SER A 19 -24.70 -9.50 51.88
C SER A 19 -23.48 -8.58 51.92
N GLN A 20 -22.44 -8.91 51.15
CA GLN A 20 -21.59 -7.84 50.63
C GLN A 20 -22.43 -7.01 49.64
N PRO A 21 -22.39 -5.67 49.70
CA PRO A 21 -23.18 -4.84 48.80
C PRO A 21 -22.80 -5.16 47.36
N LEU A 22 -23.76 -5.73 46.61
CA LEU A 22 -23.66 -5.95 45.17
C LEU A 22 -23.46 -4.58 44.53
N ASN A 23 -22.22 -4.29 44.12
CA ASN A 23 -21.94 -3.08 43.36
C ASN A 23 -22.49 -3.28 41.94
N HIS A 24 -23.76 -2.96 41.75
CA HIS A 24 -24.51 -3.08 40.48
C HIS A 24 -23.91 -2.22 39.33
N PHE A 25 -22.88 -1.42 39.62
CA PHE A 25 -22.16 -0.61 38.63
C PHE A 25 -20.91 -1.28 38.04
N LYS A 26 -20.53 -2.50 38.47
CA LYS A 26 -19.39 -3.23 37.86
C LYS A 26 -19.62 -3.71 36.41
N HIS A 27 -20.83 -3.60 35.88
CA HIS A 27 -21.15 -3.97 34.50
C HIS A 27 -21.12 -2.80 33.51
N PHE A 28 -20.71 -1.60 33.94
CA PHE A 28 -20.48 -0.45 33.06
C PHE A 28 -19.01 -0.05 33.01
N ILE A 29 -18.10 -1.03 32.94
CA ILE A 29 -16.81 -0.75 32.31
C ILE A 29 -17.11 -0.78 30.81
N PRO A 30 -17.00 0.34 30.07
CA PRO A 30 -17.03 0.29 28.62
C PRO A 30 -15.93 -0.69 28.22
N THR A 31 -16.33 -1.86 27.73
CA THR A 31 -15.38 -2.77 27.09
C THR A 31 -14.81 -1.94 25.94
N GLU A 32 -13.49 -1.76 25.90
CA GLU A 32 -12.88 -1.05 24.77
C GLU A 32 -13.47 -1.64 23.49
N PRO A 33 -13.93 -0.80 22.55
CA PRO A 33 -14.54 -1.29 21.32
C PRO A 33 -13.54 -2.28 20.70
N SER A 34 -13.99 -3.53 20.52
CA SER A 34 -13.15 -4.56 19.92
C SER A 34 -12.70 -4.08 18.55
N LYS A 35 -11.40 -4.17 18.28
CA LYS A 35 -10.82 -3.83 16.98
C LYS A 35 -11.56 -4.56 15.86
N THR A 36 -11.70 -3.91 14.71
CA THR A 36 -12.25 -4.57 13.51
C THR A 36 -11.23 -5.54 12.92
N GLU A 37 -11.68 -6.52 12.11
CA GLU A 37 -10.78 -7.42 11.40
C GLU A 37 -9.80 -6.67 10.49
N LEU A 38 -10.25 -5.55 9.90
CA LEU A 38 -9.39 -4.67 9.13
C LEU A 38 -8.30 -4.04 10.01
N GLU A 39 -8.65 -3.48 11.17
CA GLU A 39 -7.69 -2.88 12.09
C GLU A 39 -6.65 -3.90 12.59
N GLU A 40 -7.07 -5.14 12.85
CA GLU A 40 -6.18 -6.25 13.16
C GLU A 40 -5.24 -6.56 11.99
N LEU A 41 -5.76 -6.70 10.77
CA LEU A 41 -4.94 -6.89 9.57
C LEU A 41 -3.90 -5.77 9.42
N ILE A 42 -4.28 -4.51 9.61
CA ILE A 42 -3.35 -3.38 9.47
C ILE A 42 -2.28 -3.42 10.57
N THR A 43 -2.69 -3.64 11.82
CA THR A 43 -1.80 -3.57 12.98
C THR A 43 -0.84 -4.75 13.03
N ASP A 44 -1.34 -5.95 12.75
CA ASP A 44 -0.62 -7.20 13.02
C ASP A 44 0.05 -7.78 11.78
N VAL A 45 -0.39 -7.36 10.58
CA VAL A 45 0.14 -7.86 9.30
C VAL A 45 0.81 -6.75 8.49
N LEU A 46 0.06 -5.73 8.05
CA LEU A 46 0.59 -4.75 7.10
C LEU A 46 1.74 -3.92 7.68
N LYS A 47 1.53 -3.27 8.83
CA LYS A 47 2.55 -2.42 9.46
C LYS A 47 3.84 -3.19 9.76
N PRO A 48 3.80 -4.40 10.38
CA PRO A 48 5.00 -5.21 10.58
C PRO A 48 5.67 -5.66 9.29
N GLN A 49 4.90 -5.98 8.23
CA GLN A 49 5.46 -6.32 6.93
C GLN A 49 6.23 -5.15 6.33
N LEU A 50 5.64 -3.96 6.29
CA LEU A 50 6.29 -2.74 5.80
C LEU A 50 7.53 -2.39 6.61
N GLY A 51 7.45 -2.46 7.94
CA GLY A 51 8.58 -2.15 8.84
C GLY A 51 9.79 -3.07 8.67
N ARG A 52 9.63 -4.25 8.06
CA ARG A 52 10.74 -5.18 7.72
C ARG A 52 11.32 -4.94 6.33
N LYS A 53 10.72 -4.07 5.51
CA LYS A 53 11.19 -3.76 4.15
C LYS A 53 12.05 -2.50 4.16
N SER A 54 13.25 -2.62 3.59
CA SER A 54 14.21 -1.52 3.44
C SER A 54 14.33 -1.00 2.00
N GLU A 55 13.52 -1.54 1.09
CA GLU A 55 13.54 -1.19 -0.34
C GLU A 55 12.14 -1.27 -0.93
N PHE A 56 11.92 -0.51 -2.00
CA PHE A 56 10.74 -0.63 -2.83
C PHE A 56 10.88 -1.79 -3.81
N LYS A 57 9.88 -2.68 -3.86
CA LYS A 57 9.81 -3.74 -4.86
C LYS A 57 8.84 -3.35 -5.97
N TRP A 58 9.33 -2.62 -6.96
CA TRP A 58 8.51 -2.17 -8.09
C TRP A 58 8.20 -3.29 -9.10
N LEU A 59 6.97 -3.30 -9.60
CA LEU A 59 6.60 -3.96 -10.85
C LEU A 59 6.88 -2.95 -11.98
N SER A 60 7.91 -3.24 -12.78
CA SER A 60 8.34 -2.39 -13.90
C SER A 60 7.51 -2.68 -15.16
N PRO A 61 7.29 -1.71 -16.07
CA PRO A 61 6.65 -1.94 -17.36
C PRO A 61 7.33 -3.02 -18.23
N ASP A 62 8.59 -3.35 -17.96
CA ASP A 62 9.36 -4.39 -18.65
C ASP A 62 9.21 -5.79 -18.01
N ASP A 63 8.36 -5.94 -16.98
CA ASP A 63 8.19 -7.23 -16.29
C ASP A 63 7.63 -8.30 -17.26
N PRO A 64 8.20 -9.53 -17.27
CA PRO A 64 7.72 -10.61 -18.12
C PRO A 64 6.24 -10.96 -17.95
N CYS A 65 5.59 -10.59 -16.84
CA CYS A 65 4.15 -10.81 -16.66
C CYS A 65 3.30 -10.13 -17.75
N PHE A 66 3.80 -9.05 -18.36
CA PHE A 66 3.11 -8.33 -19.42
C PHE A 66 3.15 -9.02 -20.78
N LEU A 67 3.98 -10.05 -20.99
CA LEU A 67 4.09 -10.75 -22.26
C LEU A 67 2.76 -11.42 -22.67
N ARG A 68 2.04 -12.01 -21.71
CA ARG A 68 0.73 -12.64 -21.97
C ARG A 68 -0.33 -11.60 -22.32
N ALA A 69 -0.34 -10.47 -21.60
CA ALA A 69 -1.24 -9.36 -21.88
C ALA A 69 -0.99 -8.78 -23.28
N LYS A 70 0.27 -8.60 -23.66
CA LYS A 70 0.65 -8.13 -24.99
C LYS A 70 0.18 -9.08 -26.08
N ALA A 71 0.37 -10.39 -25.92
CA ALA A 71 -0.09 -11.38 -26.89
C ALA A 71 -1.62 -11.38 -27.07
N ILE A 72 -2.36 -11.21 -25.97
CA ILE A 72 -3.84 -11.09 -25.99
C ILE A 72 -4.26 -9.79 -26.71
N TRP A 73 -3.63 -8.66 -26.37
CA TRP A 73 -3.87 -7.38 -27.02
C TRP A 73 -3.64 -7.46 -28.54
N GLU A 74 -2.52 -8.06 -28.98
CA GLU A 74 -2.20 -8.27 -30.40
C GLU A 74 -3.21 -9.18 -31.09
N LYS A 75 -3.62 -10.28 -30.44
CA LYS A 75 -4.60 -11.24 -30.96
C LYS A 75 -5.94 -10.58 -31.29
N TYR A 76 -6.42 -9.69 -30.43
CA TYR A 76 -7.71 -9.02 -30.60
C TYR A 76 -7.64 -7.67 -31.32
N GLN A 77 -6.43 -7.21 -31.68
CA GLN A 77 -6.19 -5.95 -32.40
C GLN A 77 -6.87 -4.75 -31.73
N TRP A 78 -6.85 -4.71 -30.40
CA TRP A 78 -7.41 -3.59 -29.64
C TRP A 78 -6.54 -2.34 -29.77
N PRO A 79 -7.08 -1.13 -29.50
CA PRO A 79 -6.27 0.09 -29.54
C PRO A 79 -5.04 -0.04 -28.63
N GLU A 80 -3.87 0.39 -29.11
CA GLU A 80 -2.59 0.25 -28.39
C GLU A 80 -2.63 0.85 -26.98
N GLN A 81 -3.34 1.98 -26.85
CA GLN A 81 -3.52 2.69 -25.58
C GLN A 81 -4.14 1.81 -24.48
N THR A 82 -4.93 0.81 -24.83
CA THR A 82 -5.57 -0.10 -23.87
C THR A 82 -4.56 -0.95 -23.13
N PHE A 83 -3.55 -1.46 -23.85
CA PHE A 83 -2.46 -2.22 -23.27
C PHE A 83 -1.56 -1.32 -22.43
N PHE A 84 -1.25 -0.12 -22.90
CA PHE A 84 -0.44 0.83 -22.13
C PHE A 84 -1.14 1.26 -20.85
N ASN A 85 -2.41 1.62 -20.89
CA ASN A 85 -3.18 1.98 -19.70
C ASN A 85 -3.27 0.83 -18.71
N PHE A 86 -3.52 -0.40 -19.18
CA PHE A 86 -3.49 -1.58 -18.33
C PHE A 86 -2.12 -1.78 -17.67
N ARG A 87 -1.03 -1.68 -18.45
CA ARG A 87 0.33 -1.82 -17.95
C ARG A 87 0.66 -0.75 -16.91
N ASP A 88 0.33 0.50 -17.21
CA ASP A 88 0.67 1.65 -16.37
C ASP A 88 -0.16 1.65 -15.07
N LEU A 89 -1.41 1.17 -15.10
CA LEU A 89 -2.20 0.91 -13.88
C LEU A 89 -1.64 -0.25 -13.04
N LEU A 90 -1.18 -1.33 -13.67
CA LEU A 90 -0.69 -2.50 -12.94
C LEU A 90 0.71 -2.27 -12.36
N CYS A 91 1.55 -1.45 -13.00
CA CYS A 91 2.82 -1.00 -12.45
C CYS A 91 2.62 -0.38 -11.07
N GLY A 92 3.57 -0.61 -10.17
CA GLY A 92 3.49 -0.11 -8.81
C GLY A 92 4.32 -0.91 -7.81
N CYS A 93 4.26 -0.53 -6.54
CA CYS A 93 5.05 -1.16 -5.50
C CYS A 93 4.38 -2.44 -4.99
N ARG A 94 5.01 -3.60 -5.21
CA ARG A 94 4.55 -4.91 -4.73
C ARG A 94 4.54 -5.04 -3.20
N ASN A 95 5.09 -4.08 -2.46
CA ASN A 95 5.01 -4.05 -0.99
C ASN A 95 3.70 -3.42 -0.48
N ILE A 96 2.97 -2.73 -1.35
CA ILE A 96 1.72 -2.04 -1.03
C ILE A 96 0.55 -2.96 -1.44
N PRO A 97 -0.60 -2.94 -0.71
CA PRO A 97 -1.79 -3.67 -1.10
C PRO A 97 -2.25 -3.38 -2.54
N LEU A 98 -2.63 -4.44 -3.27
CA LEU A 98 -3.17 -4.36 -4.63
C LEU A 98 -4.63 -3.91 -4.61
N ILE A 99 -5.02 -3.00 -5.51
CA ILE A 99 -6.43 -2.65 -5.73
C ILE A 99 -6.98 -3.47 -6.90
N VAL A 100 -8.11 -4.13 -6.69
CA VAL A 100 -8.82 -4.85 -7.77
C VAL A 100 -10.12 -4.12 -8.13
N LEU A 101 -10.25 -3.78 -9.41
CA LEU A 101 -11.43 -3.18 -10.05
C LEU A 101 -12.12 -4.21 -10.97
N THR A 102 -13.22 -3.83 -11.63
CA THR A 102 -14.00 -4.79 -12.44
C THR A 102 -13.46 -4.90 -13.86
N ASN A 103 -13.51 -3.80 -14.60
CA ASN A 103 -13.14 -3.71 -16.00
C ASN A 103 -12.86 -2.23 -16.33
N PRO A 104 -12.04 -1.96 -17.35
CA PRO A 104 -11.63 -0.60 -17.67
C PRO A 104 -12.78 0.23 -18.27
N LYS A 105 -12.66 1.55 -18.10
CA LYS A 105 -13.50 2.55 -18.76
C LYS A 105 -12.59 3.63 -19.36
N ASN A 106 -12.94 4.09 -20.57
CA ASN A 106 -12.19 5.12 -21.31
C ASN A 106 -10.70 4.76 -21.53
N ASP A 107 -10.38 3.47 -21.63
CA ASP A 107 -9.00 2.99 -21.72
C ASP A 107 -8.39 3.12 -23.11
N ASP A 108 -9.12 3.68 -24.05
CA ASP A 108 -8.64 4.17 -25.34
C ASP A 108 -8.07 5.59 -25.26
N LEU A 109 -8.31 6.33 -24.16
CA LEU A 109 -7.74 7.67 -23.94
C LEU A 109 -6.30 7.62 -23.43
N PRO A 110 -5.48 8.66 -23.66
CA PRO A 110 -4.22 8.84 -22.96
C PRO A 110 -4.39 8.70 -21.44
N PHE A 111 -3.37 8.18 -20.74
CA PHE A 111 -3.49 7.79 -19.33
C PHE A 111 -4.06 8.89 -18.42
N ASP A 112 -3.53 10.11 -18.52
CA ASP A 112 -4.00 11.25 -17.70
C ASP A 112 -5.45 11.63 -17.99
N ASP A 113 -5.88 11.52 -19.26
CA ASP A 113 -7.25 11.77 -19.68
C ASP A 113 -8.17 10.64 -19.17
N MET A 114 -7.75 9.38 -19.29
CA MET A 114 -8.47 8.23 -18.73
C MET A 114 -8.70 8.38 -17.22
N VAL A 115 -7.68 8.81 -16.47
CA VAL A 115 -7.77 9.04 -15.02
C VAL A 115 -8.74 10.18 -14.70
N THR A 116 -8.73 11.26 -15.50
CA THR A 116 -9.59 12.43 -15.30
C THR A 116 -11.05 12.12 -15.63
N GLU A 117 -11.30 11.44 -16.74
CA GLU A 117 -12.64 11.12 -17.25
C GLU A 117 -13.29 9.92 -16.54
N THR A 118 -12.51 9.13 -15.80
CA THR A 118 -13.02 7.99 -15.04
C THR A 118 -13.19 8.35 -13.57
N SER A 119 -14.44 8.56 -13.13
CA SER A 119 -14.75 8.98 -11.75
C SER A 119 -14.10 8.09 -10.69
N THR A 120 -14.00 6.79 -10.95
CA THR A 120 -13.33 5.82 -10.06
C THR A 120 -11.82 6.07 -9.94
N LEU A 121 -11.10 6.27 -11.05
CA LEU A 121 -9.66 6.55 -11.02
C LEU A 121 -9.37 7.93 -10.43
N SER A 122 -10.17 8.94 -10.75
CA SER A 122 -10.10 10.27 -10.14
C SER A 122 -10.31 10.22 -8.63
N TRP A 123 -11.31 9.45 -8.16
CA TRP A 123 -11.53 9.23 -6.72
C TRP A 123 -10.33 8.54 -6.06
N LEU A 124 -9.80 7.48 -6.67
CA LEU A 124 -8.62 6.76 -6.18
C LEU A 124 -7.40 7.69 -6.08
N LYS A 125 -7.12 8.47 -7.13
CA LYS A 125 -6.03 9.46 -7.14
C LYS A 125 -6.13 10.40 -5.95
N ASN A 126 -7.31 10.96 -5.69
CA ASN A 126 -7.53 11.90 -4.60
C ASN A 126 -7.37 11.26 -3.21
N VAL A 127 -7.86 10.03 -3.03
CA VAL A 127 -7.75 9.31 -1.76
C VAL A 127 -6.32 8.88 -1.47
N LEU A 128 -5.64 8.30 -2.46
CA LEU A 128 -4.23 7.90 -2.33
C LEU A 128 -3.33 9.10 -2.08
N HIS A 129 -3.60 10.23 -2.75
CA HIS A 129 -2.87 11.47 -2.51
C HIS A 129 -2.97 11.93 -1.06
N SER A 130 -4.16 11.81 -0.45
CA SER A 130 -4.34 12.13 0.98
C SER A 130 -3.58 11.20 1.93
N CYS A 131 -3.12 10.05 1.44
CA CYS A 131 -2.27 9.10 2.14
C CYS A 131 -0.78 9.26 1.81
N GLY A 132 -0.38 10.25 1.00
CA GLY A 132 1.01 10.43 0.56
C GLY A 132 1.45 9.47 -0.56
N LEU A 133 0.49 8.94 -1.33
CA LEU A 133 0.73 8.05 -2.46
C LEU A 133 0.17 8.63 -3.76
N THR A 134 0.72 8.21 -4.89
CA THR A 134 0.21 8.45 -6.24
C THR A 134 -0.43 7.18 -6.80
N LEU A 135 -1.08 7.27 -7.96
CA LEU A 135 -1.55 6.06 -8.67
C LEU A 135 -0.38 5.16 -9.07
N GLU A 136 0.76 5.75 -9.47
CA GLU A 136 1.97 5.02 -9.86
C GLU A 136 2.59 4.21 -8.71
N ASP A 137 2.32 4.59 -7.45
CA ASP A 137 2.81 3.86 -6.29
C ASP A 137 2.08 2.53 -6.06
N VAL A 138 0.83 2.44 -6.51
CA VAL A 138 -0.11 1.38 -6.12
C VAL A 138 -0.52 0.59 -7.36
N MET A 139 -0.29 -0.72 -7.32
CA MET A 139 -0.79 -1.60 -8.38
C MET A 139 -2.32 -1.57 -8.38
N ILE A 140 -2.92 -1.31 -9.54
CA ILE A 140 -4.35 -1.36 -9.80
C ILE A 140 -4.58 -2.35 -10.93
N MET A 141 -5.48 -3.31 -10.72
CA MET A 141 -5.81 -4.32 -11.72
C MET A 141 -7.31 -4.48 -11.86
N ASP A 142 -7.80 -4.45 -13.09
CA ASP A 142 -9.16 -4.89 -13.38
C ASP A 142 -9.26 -6.41 -13.35
N LEU A 143 -10.41 -6.94 -12.93
CA LEU A 143 -10.71 -8.36 -13.00
C LEU A 143 -10.74 -8.85 -14.46
N PHE A 144 -11.19 -7.97 -15.37
CA PHE A 144 -11.18 -8.16 -16.81
C PHE A 144 -10.35 -7.06 -17.49
N PRO A 145 -9.00 -7.13 -17.44
CA PRO A 145 -8.14 -6.09 -17.98
C PRO A 145 -8.29 -5.95 -19.49
N MET A 146 -8.19 -4.72 -20.00
CA MET A 146 -8.34 -4.37 -21.42
C MET A 146 -9.70 -4.72 -22.06
N LEU A 147 -10.67 -5.25 -21.30
CA LEU A 147 -11.99 -5.64 -21.78
C LEU A 147 -13.07 -4.68 -21.26
N SER A 148 -13.21 -3.53 -21.92
CA SER A 148 -14.26 -2.56 -21.59
C SER A 148 -15.65 -3.06 -22.01
N ASP A 149 -16.70 -2.45 -21.46
CA ASP A 149 -18.09 -2.76 -21.81
C ASP A 149 -18.35 -2.64 -23.32
N ASN A 150 -17.85 -1.58 -23.95
CA ASN A 150 -18.02 -1.35 -25.39
C ASN A 150 -17.35 -2.46 -26.23
N ARG A 151 -16.20 -2.98 -25.79
CA ARG A 151 -15.54 -4.09 -26.48
C ARG A 151 -16.31 -5.38 -26.29
N LEU A 152 -16.82 -5.61 -25.09
CA LEU A 152 -17.65 -6.78 -24.81
C LEU A 152 -18.94 -6.78 -25.65
N ASP A 153 -19.56 -5.62 -25.82
CA ASP A 153 -20.77 -5.44 -26.63
C ASP A 153 -20.50 -5.56 -28.13
N ALA A 154 -19.26 -5.30 -28.59
CA ALA A 154 -18.84 -5.47 -29.98
C ALA A 154 -18.52 -6.92 -30.36
N LEU A 155 -18.39 -7.84 -29.39
CA LEU A 155 -18.15 -9.26 -29.64
C LEU A 155 -19.44 -10.02 -29.92
N ASP A 156 -19.37 -10.95 -30.88
CA ASP A 156 -20.43 -11.92 -31.12
C ASP A 156 -20.64 -12.81 -29.90
N GLU A 157 -21.87 -13.33 -29.72
CA GLU A 157 -22.25 -14.11 -28.53
C GLU A 157 -21.36 -15.33 -28.29
N SER A 158 -20.88 -15.97 -29.37
CA SER A 158 -20.02 -17.16 -29.32
C SER A 158 -18.58 -16.83 -28.92
N GLN A 159 -18.07 -15.66 -29.32
CA GLN A 159 -16.71 -15.23 -29.00
C GLN A 159 -16.61 -14.71 -27.57
N ARG A 160 -17.71 -14.15 -27.05
CA ARG A 160 -17.72 -13.46 -25.76
C ARG A 160 -17.26 -14.34 -24.60
N ASP A 161 -17.73 -15.58 -24.53
CA ASP A 161 -17.38 -16.51 -23.45
C ASP A 161 -15.86 -16.82 -23.47
N ASP A 162 -15.31 -17.04 -24.67
CA ASP A 162 -13.88 -17.33 -24.85
C ASP A 162 -13.01 -16.14 -24.47
N VAL A 163 -13.37 -14.92 -24.91
CA VAL A 163 -12.61 -13.71 -24.55
C VAL A 163 -12.67 -13.44 -23.05
N VAL A 164 -13.85 -13.56 -22.43
CA VAL A 164 -14.01 -13.37 -20.98
C VAL A 164 -13.16 -14.37 -20.20
N GLN A 165 -13.14 -15.65 -20.61
CA GLN A 165 -12.33 -16.68 -19.97
C GLN A 165 -10.83 -16.42 -20.14
N GLU A 166 -10.38 -16.04 -21.35
CA GLU A 166 -8.96 -15.78 -21.62
C GLU A 166 -8.45 -14.55 -20.85
N ILE A 167 -9.25 -13.48 -20.83
CA ILE A 167 -8.92 -12.25 -20.10
C ILE A 167 -8.92 -12.48 -18.59
N PHE A 168 -9.88 -13.27 -18.07
CA PHE A 168 -9.85 -13.64 -16.67
C PHE A 168 -8.66 -14.55 -16.33
N GLY A 169 -8.30 -15.46 -17.23
CA GLY A 169 -7.11 -16.31 -17.12
C GLY A 169 -5.82 -15.49 -17.04
N LEU A 170 -5.75 -14.37 -17.77
CA LEU A 170 -4.67 -13.39 -17.64
C LEU A 170 -4.62 -12.81 -16.22
N THR A 171 -5.75 -12.37 -15.67
CA THR A 171 -5.82 -11.84 -14.29
C THR A 171 -5.34 -12.84 -13.25
N VAL A 172 -5.82 -14.09 -13.31
CA VAL A 172 -5.38 -15.15 -12.39
C VAL A 172 -3.88 -15.43 -12.54
N GLY A 173 -3.41 -15.53 -13.78
CA GLY A 173 -1.99 -15.74 -14.08
C GLY A 173 -1.11 -14.65 -13.49
N ILE A 174 -1.51 -13.38 -13.64
CA ILE A 174 -0.81 -12.24 -13.06
C ILE A 174 -0.82 -12.31 -11.53
N LEU A 175 -1.98 -12.52 -10.91
CA LEU A 175 -2.09 -12.67 -9.45
C LEU A 175 -1.13 -13.74 -8.91
N SER A 176 -1.02 -14.86 -9.63
CA SER A 176 -0.11 -15.95 -9.30
C SER A 176 1.37 -15.62 -9.51
N ASP A 177 1.70 -14.72 -10.42
CA ASP A 177 3.07 -14.23 -10.65
C ASP A 177 3.46 -13.16 -9.61
N ILE A 178 2.54 -12.25 -9.24
CA ILE A 178 2.82 -11.15 -8.31
C ILE A 178 2.64 -11.53 -6.83
N LYS A 179 1.69 -12.43 -6.52
CA LYS A 179 1.36 -12.94 -5.18
C LYS A 179 1.16 -11.84 -4.12
N PRO A 180 0.18 -10.93 -4.30
CA PRO A 180 -0.05 -9.85 -3.36
C PRO A 180 -0.47 -10.42 -2.00
N SER A 181 0.12 -9.92 -0.90
CA SER A 181 -0.25 -10.36 0.45
C SER A 181 -1.62 -9.85 0.88
N ILE A 182 -2.01 -8.67 0.39
CA ILE A 182 -3.27 -8.01 0.68
C ILE A 182 -3.84 -7.46 -0.63
N ILE A 183 -5.13 -7.69 -0.83
CA ILE A 183 -5.93 -7.14 -1.93
C ILE A 183 -7.07 -6.33 -1.32
N ILE A 184 -7.27 -5.09 -1.77
CA ILE A 184 -8.53 -4.38 -1.58
C ILE A 184 -9.37 -4.57 -2.83
N SER A 185 -10.51 -5.22 -2.68
CA SER A 185 -11.38 -5.51 -3.81
C SER A 185 -12.56 -4.55 -3.87
N CYS A 186 -12.59 -3.80 -4.97
CA CYS A 186 -13.67 -2.88 -5.35
C CYS A 186 -14.44 -3.38 -6.57
N GLN A 187 -14.20 -4.61 -7.03
CA GLN A 187 -14.85 -5.17 -8.21
C GLN A 187 -16.28 -5.66 -7.90
N CYS A 188 -17.25 -5.34 -8.75
CA CYS A 188 -18.68 -5.61 -8.55
C CYS A 188 -19.22 -6.84 -9.28
N PHE A 189 -18.35 -7.65 -9.87
CA PHE A 189 -18.71 -8.88 -10.54
C PHE A 189 -19.19 -9.93 -9.53
N ALA A 190 -20.50 -10.18 -9.55
CA ALA A 190 -21.15 -11.19 -8.72
C ALA A 190 -21.39 -12.48 -9.51
N ARG A 191 -21.75 -13.57 -8.80
CA ARG A 191 -22.13 -14.88 -9.38
C ARG A 191 -23.23 -14.82 -10.44
N SER A 192 -24.07 -13.80 -10.40
CA SER A 192 -25.05 -13.49 -11.42
C SER A 192 -24.65 -12.16 -12.07
N PRO A 193 -23.64 -12.17 -12.95
CA PRO A 193 -23.16 -10.93 -13.53
C PRO A 193 -24.22 -10.36 -14.47
N PRO A 194 -24.13 -9.07 -14.85
CA PRO A 194 -25.02 -8.49 -15.84
C PRO A 194 -25.00 -9.33 -17.11
N ALA A 195 -26.15 -9.44 -17.79
CA ALA A 195 -26.33 -10.32 -18.96
C ALA A 195 -25.21 -10.22 -20.00
N ARG A 196 -24.57 -9.04 -20.10
CA ARG A 196 -23.42 -8.80 -20.97
C ARG A 196 -22.27 -9.79 -20.74
N PHE A 197 -21.92 -10.14 -19.51
CA PHE A 197 -20.79 -11.02 -19.20
C PHE A 197 -21.14 -12.52 -19.24
N ARG A 198 -22.42 -12.85 -19.49
CA ARG A 198 -22.97 -14.22 -19.46
C ARG A 198 -22.64 -14.96 -18.15
N SER A 199 -23.00 -16.23 -18.05
CA SER A 199 -22.74 -17.01 -16.83
C SER A 199 -21.27 -17.40 -16.75
N PHE A 200 -20.44 -16.54 -16.15
CA PHE A 200 -19.07 -16.85 -15.79
C PHE A 200 -19.00 -17.22 -14.30
N ASN A 201 -18.50 -18.42 -13.98
CA ASN A 201 -18.38 -18.91 -12.61
C ASN A 201 -16.94 -19.38 -12.35
N HIS A 202 -16.24 -18.68 -11.47
CA HIS A 202 -14.89 -19.06 -11.06
C HIS A 202 -14.68 -18.74 -9.56
N PRO A 203 -14.12 -19.66 -8.74
CA PRO A 203 -14.00 -19.46 -7.29
C PRO A 203 -13.22 -18.21 -6.86
N VAL A 204 -12.24 -17.79 -7.68
CA VAL A 204 -11.47 -16.56 -7.43
C VAL A 204 -12.34 -15.31 -7.55
N VAL A 205 -13.33 -15.28 -8.47
CA VAL A 205 -14.27 -14.16 -8.61
C VAL A 205 -15.05 -13.95 -7.32
N ASP A 206 -15.59 -15.04 -6.76
CA ASP A 206 -16.36 -14.99 -5.51
C ASP A 206 -15.52 -14.47 -4.35
N SER A 207 -14.27 -14.93 -4.28
CA SER A 207 -13.32 -14.55 -3.25
C SER A 207 -12.94 -13.07 -3.35
N LEU A 208 -12.87 -12.55 -4.57
CA LEU A 208 -12.60 -11.14 -4.86
C LEU A 208 -13.88 -10.30 -4.93
N CYS A 209 -15.09 -10.83 -4.74
CA CYS A 209 -16.31 -10.02 -4.89
C CYS A 209 -16.37 -8.89 -3.87
N SER A 210 -16.67 -7.66 -4.32
CA SER A 210 -16.98 -6.57 -3.38
C SER A 210 -18.28 -6.86 -2.61
N SER A 211 -18.44 -6.19 -1.47
CA SER A 211 -19.65 -6.35 -0.64
C SER A 211 -19.86 -5.14 0.26
N MET A 212 -20.97 -4.44 0.07
CA MET A 212 -21.36 -3.32 0.92
C MET A 212 -21.43 -3.70 2.40
N ALA A 213 -22.10 -4.81 2.72
CA ALA A 213 -22.29 -5.26 4.10
C ALA A 213 -20.95 -5.58 4.78
N ARG A 214 -20.01 -6.20 4.05
CA ARG A 214 -18.69 -6.53 4.58
C ARG A 214 -17.76 -5.32 4.63
N ALA A 215 -17.88 -4.38 3.70
CA ALA A 215 -17.17 -3.11 3.74
C ALA A 215 -17.57 -2.29 4.98
N THR A 216 -18.88 -2.14 5.23
CA THR A 216 -19.39 -1.45 6.43
C THR A 216 -18.95 -2.14 7.71
N ALA A 217 -18.90 -3.49 7.72
CA ALA A 217 -18.39 -4.26 8.84
C ALA A 217 -16.85 -4.40 8.86
N GLN A 218 -16.14 -3.76 7.92
CA GLN A 218 -14.68 -3.83 7.75
C GLN A 218 -14.11 -5.27 7.83
N ARG A 219 -14.77 -6.21 7.14
CA ARG A 219 -14.39 -7.63 7.14
C ARG A 219 -13.23 -7.91 6.21
N VAL A 220 -12.41 -8.88 6.60
CA VAL A 220 -11.27 -9.39 5.83
C VAL A 220 -11.46 -10.87 5.58
N LEU A 221 -11.30 -11.30 4.34
CA LEU A 221 -11.34 -12.71 3.98
C LEU A 221 -9.95 -13.25 3.70
N THR A 222 -9.79 -14.53 3.92
CA THR A 222 -8.65 -15.27 3.37
C THR A 222 -9.10 -15.93 2.09
N ALA A 223 -8.41 -15.62 1.00
CA ALA A 223 -8.64 -16.23 -0.31
C ALA A 223 -7.42 -17.05 -0.70
N THR A 224 -7.67 -18.22 -1.29
CA THR A 224 -6.65 -19.01 -1.97
C THR A 224 -6.78 -18.76 -3.46
N ILE A 225 -5.74 -18.22 -4.07
CA ILE A 225 -5.66 -17.97 -5.52
C ILE A 225 -4.54 -18.86 -6.04
N ASP A 226 -4.89 -19.83 -6.88
CA ASP A 226 -4.04 -20.95 -7.28
C ASP A 226 -3.32 -21.62 -6.09
N ASN A 227 -2.03 -21.30 -5.89
CA ASN A 227 -1.17 -21.90 -4.89
C ASN A 227 -0.69 -20.92 -3.80
N PHE A 228 -1.31 -19.75 -3.65
CA PHE A 228 -1.00 -18.80 -2.59
C PHE A 228 -2.24 -18.30 -1.85
N GLU A 229 -2.05 -17.94 -0.59
CA GLU A 229 -3.07 -17.29 0.23
C GLU A 229 -2.87 -15.79 0.23
N THR A 230 -3.97 -15.05 0.20
CA THR A 230 -4.00 -13.59 0.30
C THR A 230 -5.14 -13.13 1.20
N ARG A 231 -5.01 -11.93 1.76
CA ARG A 231 -6.06 -11.27 2.56
C ARG A 231 -6.83 -10.31 1.68
N VAL A 232 -8.13 -10.56 1.51
CA VAL A 232 -9.02 -9.74 0.69
C VAL A 232 -9.88 -8.86 1.58
N ILE A 233 -9.66 -7.55 1.49
CA ILE A 233 -10.51 -6.53 2.09
C ILE A 233 -11.65 -6.29 1.10
N GLN A 234 -12.87 -6.67 1.48
CA GLN A 234 -14.04 -6.50 0.62
C GLN A 234 -14.62 -5.11 0.79
N ALA A 235 -14.23 -4.21 -0.11
CA ALA A 235 -14.75 -2.86 -0.19
C ALA A 235 -15.97 -2.82 -1.14
N PHE A 236 -16.22 -1.68 -1.79
CA PHE A 236 -17.18 -1.52 -2.87
C PHE A 236 -16.67 -0.54 -3.92
N HIS A 237 -17.22 -0.62 -5.13
CA HIS A 237 -16.78 0.20 -6.25
C HIS A 237 -17.03 1.70 -6.00
N PRO A 238 -16.03 2.58 -6.19
CA PRO A 238 -16.19 4.02 -5.97
C PRO A 238 -17.33 4.67 -6.77
N ALA A 239 -17.57 4.24 -8.00
CA ALA A 239 -18.71 4.71 -8.82
C ALA A 239 -20.09 4.60 -8.13
N LYS A 240 -20.23 3.74 -7.10
CA LYS A 240 -21.46 3.66 -6.30
C LYS A 240 -21.81 4.99 -5.62
N ILE A 241 -20.81 5.79 -5.26
CA ILE A 241 -20.96 7.10 -4.64
C ILE A 241 -21.72 8.05 -5.57
N ASP A 242 -21.44 7.99 -6.88
CA ASP A 242 -22.06 8.84 -7.90
C ASP A 242 -23.52 8.48 -8.18
N TYR A 243 -23.93 7.23 -7.93
CA TYR A 243 -25.30 6.78 -8.14
C TYR A 243 -26.26 7.12 -6.98
N GLU A 244 -25.74 7.64 -5.87
CA GLU A 244 -26.54 8.01 -4.70
C GLU A 244 -26.56 9.52 -4.50
N VAL A 245 -27.58 10.02 -3.80
CA VAL A 245 -27.73 11.45 -3.53
C VAL A 245 -27.82 11.74 -2.03
N GLY A 246 -27.38 12.94 -1.66
CA GLY A 246 -27.47 13.45 -0.28
C GLY A 246 -26.68 12.61 0.72
N GLU A 247 -27.29 12.35 1.88
CA GLU A 247 -26.63 11.69 3.02
C GLU A 247 -26.08 10.31 2.68
N LYS A 248 -26.78 9.53 1.83
CA LYS A 248 -26.31 8.20 1.44
C LYS A 248 -24.98 8.25 0.69
N SER A 249 -24.83 9.18 -0.26
CA SER A 249 -23.57 9.37 -0.99
C SER A 249 -22.43 9.74 -0.04
N ALA A 250 -22.69 10.65 0.90
CA ALA A 250 -21.71 11.07 1.90
C ALA A 250 -21.29 9.93 2.86
N VAL A 251 -22.24 9.07 3.28
CA VAL A 251 -21.93 7.90 4.10
C VAL A 251 -21.06 6.91 3.35
N LEU A 252 -21.35 6.65 2.07
CA LEU A 252 -20.57 5.75 1.24
C LEU A 252 -19.15 6.26 1.01
N ASP A 253 -19.03 7.54 0.62
CA ASP A 253 -17.72 8.16 0.44
C ASP A 253 -16.90 8.09 1.74
N ARG A 254 -17.51 8.39 2.89
CA ARG A 254 -16.84 8.29 4.20
C ARG A 254 -16.39 6.86 4.49
N THR A 255 -17.27 5.88 4.38
CA THR A 255 -16.93 4.47 4.66
C THR A 255 -15.78 3.99 3.78
N LEU A 256 -15.81 4.31 2.48
CA LEU A 256 -14.75 3.87 1.57
C LEU A 256 -13.44 4.60 1.85
N ARG A 257 -13.47 5.90 2.12
CA ARG A 257 -12.27 6.67 2.53
C ARG A 257 -11.67 6.16 3.82
N GLU A 258 -12.48 5.77 4.81
CA GLU A 258 -11.99 5.20 6.07
C GLU A 258 -11.23 3.89 5.83
N ILE A 259 -11.79 2.98 5.02
CA ILE A 259 -11.11 1.74 4.63
C ILE A 259 -9.78 2.05 3.94
N PHE A 260 -9.80 2.92 2.92
CA PHE A 260 -8.58 3.25 2.17
C PHE A 260 -7.53 3.94 3.05
N LYS A 261 -7.93 4.86 3.94
CA LYS A 261 -6.98 5.52 4.86
C LYS A 261 -6.36 4.54 5.85
N LEU A 262 -7.14 3.62 6.41
CA LEU A 262 -6.61 2.58 7.30
C LEU A 262 -5.55 1.72 6.60
N VAL A 263 -5.78 1.37 5.33
CA VAL A 263 -4.89 0.52 4.53
C VAL A 263 -3.66 1.28 4.03
N PHE A 264 -3.85 2.46 3.43
CA PHE A 264 -2.82 3.12 2.63
C PHE A 264 -2.04 4.20 3.39
N SER A 265 -2.56 4.79 4.46
CA SER A 265 -1.76 5.76 5.25
C SER A 265 -0.47 5.15 5.81
N PRO A 266 -0.45 3.93 6.38
CA PRO A 266 0.79 3.28 6.79
C PRO A 266 1.78 3.04 5.63
N CYS A 267 1.26 2.85 4.41
CA CYS A 267 2.08 2.66 3.21
C CYS A 267 2.75 3.97 2.79
N GLY A 268 2.03 5.08 2.80
CA GLY A 268 2.61 6.40 2.52
C GLY A 268 3.61 6.86 3.59
N GLU A 269 3.32 6.59 4.87
CA GLU A 269 4.28 6.83 5.97
C GLU A 269 5.58 6.02 5.78
N TRP A 270 5.45 4.76 5.32
CA TRP A 270 6.60 3.92 5.00
C TRP A 270 7.37 4.42 3.78
N LYS A 271 6.67 4.82 2.71
CA LYS A 271 7.27 5.42 1.50
C LYS A 271 8.09 6.65 1.86
N ALA A 272 7.50 7.60 2.59
CA ALA A 272 8.19 8.83 3.00
C ALA A 272 9.48 8.54 3.79
N LYS A 273 9.44 7.58 4.72
CA LYS A 273 10.63 7.16 5.48
C LYS A 273 11.75 6.59 4.58
N LEU A 274 11.40 5.83 3.55
CA LEU A 274 12.36 5.29 2.61
C LEU A 274 12.92 6.37 1.67
N GLU A 275 12.08 7.29 1.20
CA GLU A 275 12.52 8.43 0.39
C GLU A 275 13.46 9.35 1.15
N ASP A 276 13.16 9.64 2.42
CA ASP A 276 14.05 10.38 3.32
C ASP A 276 15.39 9.64 3.47
N PHE A 277 15.35 8.31 3.66
CA PHE A 277 16.56 7.49 3.76
C PHE A 277 17.41 7.58 2.49
N TYR A 278 16.81 7.44 1.30
CA TYR A 278 17.54 7.53 0.03
C TYR A 278 18.09 8.93 -0.24
N THR A 279 17.37 9.97 0.19
CA THR A 279 17.85 11.35 0.13
C THR A 279 19.11 11.53 0.98
N ILE A 280 19.08 11.08 2.23
CA ILE A 280 20.25 11.15 3.13
C ILE A 280 21.43 10.35 2.56
N ILE A 281 21.20 9.15 2.02
CA ILE A 281 22.25 8.34 1.39
C ILE A 281 22.87 9.06 0.20
N SER A 282 22.06 9.73 -0.62
CA SER A 282 22.53 10.50 -1.77
C SER A 282 23.38 11.71 -1.33
N GLU A 283 22.98 12.40 -0.26
CA GLU A 283 23.77 13.49 0.34
C GLU A 283 25.12 12.98 0.88
N VAL A 284 25.11 11.86 1.61
CA VAL A 284 26.32 11.21 2.13
C VAL A 284 27.26 10.82 0.99
N HIS A 285 26.72 10.22 -0.07
CA HIS A 285 27.51 9.82 -1.24
C HIS A 285 28.12 11.05 -1.93
N ALA A 286 27.36 12.13 -2.12
CA ALA A 286 27.86 13.36 -2.69
C ALA A 286 28.98 13.99 -1.83
N ALA A 287 28.84 14.00 -0.50
CA ALA A 287 29.88 14.47 0.41
C ALA A 287 31.15 13.60 0.35
N ALA A 288 31.00 12.27 0.29
CA ALA A 288 32.11 11.35 0.14
C ALA A 288 32.87 11.56 -1.17
N LEU A 289 32.18 11.79 -2.29
CA LEU A 289 32.80 12.12 -3.58
C LEU A 289 33.59 13.44 -3.53
N LYS A 290 33.05 14.48 -2.88
CA LYS A 290 33.77 15.75 -2.67
C LYS A 290 35.05 15.54 -1.85
N LEU A 291 34.97 14.76 -0.78
CA LEU A 291 36.13 14.43 0.06
C LEU A 291 37.17 13.64 -0.73
N SER A 292 36.75 12.65 -1.51
CA SER A 292 37.65 11.86 -2.37
C SER A 292 38.36 12.73 -3.41
N ALA A 293 37.64 13.67 -4.05
CA ALA A 293 38.21 14.61 -5.00
C ALA A 293 39.20 15.58 -4.33
N PHE A 294 38.88 16.07 -3.13
CA PHE A 294 39.79 16.86 -2.31
C PHE A 294 41.08 16.08 -2.01
N ILE A 295 40.98 14.84 -1.52
CA ILE A 295 42.17 14.03 -1.21
C ILE A 295 43.01 13.79 -2.46
N SER A 296 42.37 13.44 -3.58
CA SER A 296 43.07 13.15 -4.85
C SER A 296 43.78 14.38 -5.43
N THR A 297 43.22 15.57 -5.25
CA THR A 297 43.87 16.83 -5.67
C THR A 297 44.98 17.28 -4.73
N HIS A 298 45.04 16.71 -3.52
CA HIS A 298 45.97 17.07 -2.45
C HIS A 298 46.92 15.92 -2.10
N GLU A 299 47.11 14.91 -2.98
CA GLU A 299 48.16 13.88 -2.86
C GLU A 299 49.60 14.45 -2.82
N GLN A 300 49.78 15.77 -2.98
CA GLN A 300 51.02 16.49 -2.72
C GLN A 300 50.95 17.40 -1.49
N ILE A 301 50.42 16.94 -0.34
CA ILE A 301 50.84 17.53 0.94
C ILE A 301 52.29 17.09 1.20
N LEU A 302 53.23 17.76 0.53
CA LEU A 302 54.63 17.79 0.90
C LEU A 302 54.70 18.41 2.29
N VAL A 303 54.79 17.57 3.31
CA VAL A 303 55.17 18.02 4.66
C VAL A 303 56.66 18.37 4.60
N THR A 304 56.99 19.57 4.11
CA THR A 304 58.32 20.13 4.30
C THR A 304 58.46 20.51 5.78
N VAL A 305 58.98 19.58 6.58
CA VAL A 305 59.43 19.86 7.94
C VAL A 305 60.72 20.68 7.83
N ASN A 306 60.60 22.01 7.92
CA ASN A 306 61.76 22.88 7.96
C ASN A 306 62.34 22.82 9.39
N ALA A 307 63.50 22.18 9.56
CA ALA A 307 64.10 21.84 10.85
C ALA A 307 64.52 23.03 11.73
N SER A 308 64.28 24.28 11.30
CA SER A 308 64.77 25.49 11.98
C SER A 308 63.68 26.42 12.53
N ARG A 309 62.39 26.18 12.26
CA ARG A 309 61.25 26.87 12.91
C ARG A 309 59.99 26.10 12.56
N GLY A 310 59.36 25.46 13.56
CA GLY A 310 58.15 24.63 13.40
C GLY A 310 56.90 25.43 13.03
N HIS A 311 56.88 26.02 11.83
CA HIS A 311 55.68 26.58 11.23
C HIS A 311 55.22 25.66 10.11
N ILE A 312 54.12 24.97 10.34
CA ILE A 312 53.38 24.27 9.30
C ILE A 312 52.54 25.34 8.60
N GLU A 313 53.00 25.83 7.45
CA GLU A 313 52.14 26.61 6.55
C GLU A 313 51.28 25.63 5.75
N THR A 314 50.08 25.34 6.24
CA THR A 314 49.02 24.82 5.37
C THR A 314 48.50 25.99 4.53
N ARG A 315 48.13 25.74 3.25
CA ARG A 315 47.35 26.71 2.46
C ARG A 315 46.04 26.97 3.22
N SER A 316 46.00 28.07 3.97
CA SER A 316 45.04 28.33 5.05
C SER A 316 43.57 28.45 4.60
N GLY A 317 43.31 28.58 3.30
CA GLY A 317 41.95 28.72 2.73
C GLY A 317 41.17 27.42 2.55
N GLU A 318 41.81 26.25 2.62
CA GLU A 318 41.19 24.96 2.23
C GLU A 318 40.81 24.07 3.43
N TRP A 319 41.39 24.31 4.60
CA TRP A 319 41.07 23.60 5.83
C TRP A 319 39.62 23.80 6.33
N PRO A 320 39.03 25.01 6.27
CA PRO A 320 37.62 25.20 6.60
C PRO A 320 36.69 24.41 5.66
N LYS A 321 37.05 24.28 4.38
CA LYS A 321 36.26 23.49 3.41
C LYS A 321 36.29 22.01 3.76
N LEU A 322 37.46 21.46 4.07
CA LEU A 322 37.59 20.06 4.51
C LEU A 322 36.81 19.79 5.81
N LYS A 323 36.91 20.68 6.80
CA LYS A 323 36.15 20.58 8.05
C LYS A 323 34.64 20.54 7.80
N ASN A 324 34.13 21.42 6.92
CA ASN A 324 32.72 21.45 6.57
C ASN A 324 32.28 20.16 5.88
N THR A 325 33.05 19.65 4.91
CA THR A 325 32.73 18.38 4.22
C THR A 325 32.76 17.18 5.18
N LEU A 326 33.70 17.13 6.12
CA LEU A 326 33.72 16.08 7.15
C LEU A 326 32.53 16.19 8.11
N ALA A 327 32.13 17.41 8.49
CA ALA A 327 30.94 17.63 9.31
C ALA A 327 29.66 17.20 8.57
N GLU A 328 29.51 17.55 7.29
CA GLU A 328 28.40 17.10 6.43
C GLU A 328 28.34 15.56 6.35
N LEU A 329 29.49 14.90 6.19
CA LEU A 329 29.58 13.44 6.13
C LEU A 329 29.18 12.79 7.46
N LEU A 330 29.70 13.29 8.58
CA LEU A 330 29.40 12.77 9.92
C LEU A 330 27.93 12.97 10.29
N ASP A 331 27.36 14.14 9.98
CA ASP A 331 25.95 14.42 10.18
C ASP A 331 25.07 13.48 9.33
N GLY A 332 25.41 13.29 8.05
CA GLY A 332 24.72 12.33 7.19
C GLY A 332 24.77 10.90 7.72
N ILE A 333 25.94 10.42 8.17
CA ILE A 333 26.10 9.08 8.79
C ILE A 333 25.24 8.95 10.05
N SER A 334 25.21 9.99 10.89
CA SER A 334 24.39 10.02 12.10
C SER A 334 22.90 9.92 11.77
N ARG A 335 22.42 10.67 10.78
CA ARG A 335 21.03 10.62 10.30
C ARG A 335 20.66 9.23 9.75
N VAL A 336 21.54 8.59 8.98
CA VAL A 336 21.36 7.19 8.51
C VAL A 336 21.21 6.21 9.68
N ALA A 337 22.06 6.33 10.70
CA ALA A 337 22.01 5.47 11.89
C ALA A 337 20.71 5.63 12.67
N SER A 338 20.21 6.87 12.78
CA SER A 338 18.92 7.17 13.42
C SER A 338 17.71 6.57 12.70
N VAL A 339 17.67 6.70 11.37
CA VAL A 339 16.58 6.11 10.57
C VAL A 339 16.56 4.59 10.71
N LYS A 340 17.73 3.93 10.66
CA LYS A 340 17.83 2.46 10.81
C LYS A 340 17.46 1.93 12.20
N THR A 341 17.71 2.71 13.25
CA THR A 341 17.49 2.25 14.65
C THR A 341 16.17 2.72 15.25
N GLY A 342 15.39 3.53 14.53
CA GLY A 342 14.17 4.15 15.06
C GLY A 342 14.42 5.10 16.23
N ARG A 343 15.66 5.58 16.42
CA ARG A 343 16.04 6.52 17.48
C ARG A 343 16.39 7.87 16.85
N LEU A 344 15.70 8.93 17.27
CA LEU A 344 16.08 10.30 16.94
C LEU A 344 17.55 10.56 17.34
N ALA A 345 18.30 11.25 16.47
CA ALA A 345 19.74 11.38 16.54
C ALA A 345 20.28 12.00 17.83
N ILE A 346 21.40 11.45 18.29
CA ILE A 346 22.27 12.02 19.31
C ILE A 346 23.06 13.14 18.65
N THR A 347 22.77 14.39 19.02
CA THR A 347 23.51 15.56 18.56
C THR A 347 24.97 15.45 19.01
N THR A 348 25.89 15.26 18.08
CA THR A 348 27.31 15.25 18.37
C THR A 348 27.83 16.68 18.24
N THR A 349 27.83 17.42 19.35
CA THR A 349 28.41 18.77 19.41
C THR A 349 29.93 18.65 19.38
N LEU A 350 30.56 19.02 18.27
CA LEU A 350 32.01 19.24 18.22
C LEU A 350 32.32 20.51 19.03
N GLN A 351 32.68 20.34 20.30
CA GLN A 351 33.20 21.42 21.12
C GLN A 351 34.59 21.82 20.63
N GLU A 352 34.73 23.06 20.15
CA GLU A 352 36.02 23.69 19.90
C GLU A 352 36.71 23.98 21.23
N GLU A 353 37.71 23.17 21.60
CA GLU A 353 38.67 23.54 22.63
C GLU A 353 39.59 24.66 22.07
N ARG A 354 39.32 25.90 22.49
CA ARG A 354 40.25 27.01 22.37
C ARG A 354 41.39 26.83 23.37
N SER A 355 42.54 26.36 22.91
CA SER A 355 43.79 26.53 23.65
C SER A 355 44.23 27.99 23.59
N GLN A 356 44.04 28.73 24.69
CA GLN A 356 44.79 29.94 24.97
C GLN A 356 46.20 29.53 25.45
N CYS A 357 47.22 29.76 24.62
CA CYS A 357 48.61 29.83 25.07
C CYS A 357 48.97 31.32 25.29
N TYR A 358 49.44 31.60 26.50
CA TYR A 358 50.20 32.81 26.84
C TYR A 358 51.58 32.82 26.17
#